data_AF-A0A962LHA7-F1
#
_entry.id   AF-A0A962LHA7-F1
#
_cell.length_a   1.000
_cell.length_b   1.000
_cell.length_c   1.000
_cell.angle_alpha   90.00
_cell.angle_beta   90.00
_cell.angle_gamma   90.00
#
_symmetry.space_group_name_H-M   'P 1'
#
loop_
_entity.id
_entity.type
_entity.pdbx_description
1 polymer ?
#
loop_
_entity_poly.entity_id
_entity_poly.type
_entity_poly.pdbx_seq_one_letter_code
_entity_poly.pdbx_strand_id
1 'polypeptide(L)'
;ILFDDMPGDLDALATRQAEIVADVVSWLPGTRVLVCPTYYSFDPVLEKFFGPMPVGYWPQLGRDLPTGVDVFWTGGRVCSEAIMRRDIELIYTQLQRPVLLWDNYPVNDGAVRSNFLYLNKLSRREALPPRLVSGHLCNPMNQGLVSLPALMGLVELYQTNRGGSEWLEEAIGRETWRQLRADRQAFEELGLTGMGRNRCDELAQCYRSLPGPAAREVAEWLEGEYSFDPACLTD
;
A
#
# COMPACT_ATOMS: atom_id res chain seq x y z
N ILE A 1 -0.20 4.96 -15.20
CA ILE A 1 -1.61 5.09 -15.63
C ILE A 1 -2.40 4.17 -14.73
N LEU A 2 -3.32 4.70 -13.93
CA LEU A 2 -3.98 3.90 -12.90
C LEU A 2 -5.48 3.84 -13.23
N PHE A 3 -6.02 2.62 -13.26
CA PHE A 3 -7.43 2.31 -13.48
C PHE A 3 -8.05 1.62 -12.25
N ASP A 4 -7.36 1.68 -11.11
CA ASP A 4 -7.87 1.26 -9.81
C ASP A 4 -9.08 2.09 -9.42
N ASP A 5 -9.97 1.46 -8.66
CA ASP A 5 -11.18 2.05 -8.10
C ASP A 5 -12.14 2.71 -9.11
N MET A 6 -12.10 2.23 -10.36
CA MET A 6 -12.97 2.63 -11.46
C MET A 6 -14.01 1.55 -11.78
N PRO A 7 -15.19 1.88 -12.34
CA PRO A 7 -16.15 0.89 -12.83
C PRO A 7 -15.51 -0.10 -13.82
N GLY A 8 -15.68 -1.39 -13.56
CA GLY A 8 -15.09 -2.50 -14.30
C GLY A 8 -16.08 -3.36 -15.10
N ASP A 9 -17.39 -3.22 -14.86
CA ASP A 9 -18.42 -3.87 -15.68
C ASP A 9 -18.62 -3.14 -17.02
N LEU A 10 -17.57 -3.19 -17.84
CA LEU A 10 -17.48 -2.54 -19.15
C LEU A 10 -17.04 -3.56 -20.20
N ASP A 11 -17.71 -3.52 -21.36
CA ASP A 11 -17.32 -4.34 -22.51
C ASP A 11 -15.89 -4.03 -22.95
N ALA A 12 -15.13 -5.10 -23.21
CA ALA A 12 -13.75 -5.02 -23.68
C ALA A 12 -12.81 -4.20 -22.76
N LEU A 13 -13.10 -4.09 -21.46
CA LEU A 13 -12.32 -3.29 -20.49
C LEU A 13 -10.81 -3.48 -20.63
N ALA A 14 -10.33 -4.73 -20.62
CA ALA A 14 -8.90 -5.04 -20.71
C ALA A 14 -8.26 -4.47 -21.98
N THR A 15 -8.91 -4.65 -23.14
CA THR A 15 -8.43 -4.14 -24.42
C THR A 15 -8.46 -2.62 -24.45
N ARG A 16 -9.51 -1.98 -23.92
CA ARG A 16 -9.58 -0.51 -23.83
C ARG A 16 -8.49 0.09 -22.96
N GLN A 17 -8.22 -0.51 -21.81
CA GLN A 17 -7.11 -0.10 -20.95
C GLN A 17 -5.77 -0.25 -21.68
N ALA A 18 -5.55 -1.38 -22.36
CA ALA A 18 -4.33 -1.61 -23.13
C ALA A 18 -4.16 -0.63 -24.30
N GLU A 19 -5.24 -0.28 -25.02
CA GLU A 19 -5.24 0.72 -26.10
C GLU A 19 -4.83 2.10 -25.57
N ILE A 20 -5.41 2.55 -24.46
CA ILE A 20 -5.05 3.82 -23.81
C ILE A 20 -3.57 3.83 -23.41
N VAL A 21 -3.09 2.73 -22.82
CA VAL A 21 -1.70 2.60 -22.41
C VAL A 21 -0.76 2.60 -23.61
N ALA A 22 -1.11 1.88 -24.69
CA ALA A 22 -0.32 1.81 -25.90
C ALA A 22 -0.20 3.18 -26.59
N ASP A 23 -1.29 3.95 -26.63
CA ASP A 23 -1.28 5.32 -27.13
C ASP A 23 -0.32 6.19 -26.31
N VAL A 24 -0.45 6.22 -24.98
CA VAL A 24 0.46 6.99 -24.10
C VAL A 24 1.92 6.57 -24.25
N VAL A 25 2.21 5.27 -24.34
CA VAL A 25 3.57 4.75 -24.58
C VAL A 25 4.12 5.25 -25.91
N SER A 26 3.28 5.36 -26.95
CA SER A 26 3.71 5.86 -28.26
C SER A 26 4.13 7.34 -28.25
N TRP A 27 3.50 8.15 -27.39
CA TRP A 27 3.84 9.56 -27.18
C TRP A 27 5.10 9.76 -26.33
N LEU A 28 5.47 8.76 -25.51
CA LEU A 28 6.54 8.85 -24.51
C LEU A 28 7.62 7.77 -24.71
N PRO A 29 8.28 7.69 -25.88
CA PRO A 29 9.26 6.64 -26.15
C PRO A 29 10.41 6.69 -25.14
N GLY A 30 10.80 5.52 -24.62
CA GLY A 30 11.87 5.39 -23.62
C GLY A 30 11.45 5.69 -22.17
N THR A 31 10.20 6.09 -21.93
CA THR A 31 9.67 6.27 -20.58
C THR A 31 9.18 4.94 -20.03
N ARG A 32 9.59 4.59 -18.79
CA ARG A 32 9.02 3.44 -18.07
C ARG A 32 7.58 3.75 -17.66
N VAL A 33 6.63 2.92 -18.10
CA VAL A 33 5.20 3.09 -17.78
C VAL A 33 4.75 1.95 -16.86
N LEU A 34 4.08 2.34 -15.77
CA LEU A 34 3.43 1.44 -14.83
C LEU A 34 1.92 1.57 -14.99
N VAL A 35 1.21 0.45 -14.94
CA VAL A 35 -0.24 0.38 -15.04
C VAL A 35 -0.84 -0.27 -13.81
N CYS A 36 -1.83 0.38 -13.18
CA CYS A 36 -2.71 -0.30 -12.23
C CYS A 36 -3.97 -0.74 -12.96
N PRO A 37 -4.24 -2.06 -13.12
CA PRO A 37 -5.48 -2.53 -13.69
C PRO A 37 -6.64 -2.33 -12.72
N THR A 38 -7.89 -2.28 -13.21
CA THR A 38 -9.08 -2.21 -12.32
C THR A 38 -9.16 -3.38 -11.34
N TYR A 39 -8.88 -4.59 -11.84
CA TYR A 39 -8.78 -5.78 -11.01
C TYR A 39 -7.30 -6.05 -10.66
N TYR A 40 -6.79 -5.34 -9.65
CA TYR A 40 -5.39 -5.35 -9.20
C TYR A 40 -5.07 -6.36 -8.08
N SER A 41 -6.04 -7.22 -7.73
CA SER A 41 -5.93 -8.26 -6.71
C SER A 41 -6.84 -9.43 -7.03
N PHE A 42 -6.61 -10.58 -6.37
CA PHE A 42 -7.61 -11.66 -6.30
C PHE A 42 -8.75 -11.37 -5.30
N ASP A 43 -8.77 -10.19 -4.70
CA ASP A 43 -9.79 -9.83 -3.71
C ASP A 43 -11.18 -9.71 -4.35
N PRO A 44 -12.17 -10.53 -3.98
CA PRO A 44 -13.53 -10.40 -4.48
C PRO A 44 -14.20 -9.07 -4.10
N VAL A 45 -13.59 -8.30 -3.18
CA VAL A 45 -14.04 -6.95 -2.84
C VAL A 45 -14.00 -6.01 -4.06
N LEU A 46 -13.08 -6.24 -5.00
CA LEU A 46 -12.97 -5.44 -6.22
C LEU A 46 -14.21 -5.62 -7.10
N GLU A 47 -14.66 -6.86 -7.30
CA GLU A 47 -15.89 -7.11 -8.08
C GLU A 47 -17.14 -6.59 -7.37
N LYS A 48 -17.14 -6.59 -6.03
CA LYS A 48 -18.24 -6.04 -5.24
C LYS A 48 -18.42 -4.54 -5.44
N PHE A 49 -17.32 -3.77 -5.47
CA PHE A 49 -17.38 -2.30 -5.58
C PHE A 49 -17.33 -1.80 -7.02
N PHE A 50 -16.60 -2.49 -7.89
CA PHE A 50 -16.33 -2.03 -9.26
C PHE A 50 -17.11 -2.83 -10.31
N GLY A 51 -17.92 -3.81 -9.90
CA GLY A 51 -18.72 -4.63 -10.80
C GLY A 51 -17.99 -5.91 -11.24
N PRO A 52 -18.72 -6.88 -11.83
CA PRO A 52 -18.19 -8.19 -12.19
C PRO A 52 -17.00 -8.08 -13.14
N MET A 53 -15.94 -8.85 -12.87
CA MET A 53 -14.77 -8.85 -13.74
C MET A 53 -15.10 -9.51 -15.08
N PRO A 54 -14.80 -8.86 -16.23
CA PRO A 54 -14.99 -9.48 -17.53
C PRO A 54 -14.24 -10.82 -17.65
N VAL A 55 -14.89 -11.80 -18.30
CA VAL A 55 -14.29 -13.13 -18.48
C VAL A 55 -12.96 -13.01 -19.22
N GLY A 56 -11.90 -13.58 -18.64
CA GLY A 56 -10.57 -13.56 -19.26
C GLY A 56 -9.85 -12.21 -19.18
N TYR A 57 -10.28 -11.31 -18.29
CA TYR A 57 -9.68 -9.98 -18.10
C TYR A 57 -8.15 -10.00 -18.00
N TRP A 58 -7.56 -10.73 -17.04
CA TRP A 58 -6.09 -10.75 -16.89
C TRP A 58 -5.36 -11.36 -18.08
N PRO A 59 -5.74 -12.54 -18.62
CA PRO A 59 -5.14 -13.06 -19.84
C PRO A 59 -5.21 -12.11 -21.03
N GLN A 60 -6.32 -11.40 -21.22
CA GLN A 60 -6.46 -10.42 -22.30
C GLN A 60 -5.55 -9.22 -22.06
N LEU A 61 -5.57 -8.64 -20.86
CA LEU A 61 -4.73 -7.50 -20.50
C LEU A 61 -3.23 -7.82 -20.67
N GLY A 62 -2.80 -9.00 -20.21
CA GLY A 62 -1.42 -9.46 -20.33
C GLY A 62 -0.95 -9.61 -21.78
N ARG A 63 -1.84 -10.01 -22.70
CA ARG A 63 -1.57 -10.09 -24.14
C ARG A 63 -1.53 -8.73 -24.81
N ASP A 64 -2.48 -7.86 -24.48
CA ASP A 64 -2.70 -6.60 -25.22
C ASP A 64 -1.76 -5.48 -24.76
N LEU A 65 -1.32 -5.50 -23.51
CA LEU A 65 -0.39 -4.49 -23.00
C LEU A 65 0.96 -4.55 -23.72
N PRO A 66 1.59 -3.39 -24.05
CA PRO A 66 2.96 -3.37 -24.55
C PRO A 66 3.93 -4.12 -23.62
N THR A 67 4.94 -4.79 -24.19
CA THR A 67 5.82 -5.72 -23.45
C THR A 67 6.66 -5.05 -22.35
N GLY A 68 6.97 -3.75 -22.50
CA GLY A 68 7.75 -2.97 -21.53
C GLY A 68 6.96 -2.34 -20.39
N VAL A 69 5.64 -2.58 -20.32
CA VAL A 69 4.76 -2.00 -19.30
C VAL A 69 4.69 -2.91 -18.07
N ASP A 70 4.98 -2.34 -16.91
CA ASP A 70 4.80 -2.98 -15.61
C ASP A 70 3.32 -2.95 -15.18
N VAL A 71 2.86 -4.01 -14.51
CA VAL A 71 1.48 -4.14 -14.00
C VAL A 71 1.51 -4.19 -12.49
N PHE A 72 0.86 -3.24 -11.83
CA PHE A 72 0.69 -3.24 -10.39
C PHE A 72 -0.14 -4.43 -9.91
N TRP A 73 0.21 -4.94 -8.74
CA TRP A 73 -0.51 -6.05 -8.10
C TRP A 73 -0.41 -5.94 -6.56
N THR A 74 -1.54 -6.04 -5.86
CA THR A 74 -1.57 -5.91 -4.38
C THR A 74 -1.54 -7.25 -3.65
N GLY A 75 -1.51 -8.36 -4.38
CA GLY A 75 -1.51 -9.72 -3.84
C GLY A 75 -2.90 -10.34 -3.79
N GLY A 76 -3.11 -11.29 -2.87
CA GLY A 76 -4.36 -12.03 -2.74
C GLY A 76 -5.53 -11.20 -2.18
N ARG A 77 -5.22 -10.07 -1.53
CA ARG A 77 -6.18 -9.07 -1.06
C ARG A 77 -5.74 -7.67 -1.46
N VAL A 78 -6.65 -6.69 -1.38
CA VAL A 78 -6.28 -5.26 -1.52
C VAL A 78 -5.23 -4.91 -0.47
N CYS A 79 -5.47 -5.32 0.79
CA CYS A 79 -4.51 -5.25 1.88
C CYS A 79 -4.09 -6.67 2.28
N SER A 80 -3.03 -7.19 1.66
CA SER A 80 -2.58 -8.57 1.86
C SER A 80 -1.86 -8.78 3.22
N GLU A 81 -2.30 -9.75 4.01
CA GLU A 81 -1.58 -10.19 5.22
C GLU A 81 -0.25 -10.88 4.90
N ALA A 82 -0.19 -11.54 3.73
CA ALA A 82 0.94 -12.32 3.25
C ALA A 82 0.98 -12.28 1.72
N ILE A 83 2.18 -12.26 1.16
CA ILE A 83 2.41 -12.38 -0.30
C ILE A 83 3.50 -13.44 -0.50
N MET A 84 3.10 -14.62 -0.98
CA MET A 84 3.98 -15.77 -1.16
C MET A 84 4.20 -16.06 -2.65
N ARG A 85 5.27 -16.78 -2.99
CA ARG A 85 5.59 -17.18 -4.37
C ARG A 85 4.40 -17.77 -5.10
N ARG A 86 3.67 -18.69 -4.48
CA ARG A 86 2.52 -19.36 -5.08
C ARG A 86 1.45 -18.37 -5.55
N ASP A 87 1.21 -17.31 -4.78
CA ASP A 87 0.17 -16.32 -5.07
C ASP A 87 0.57 -15.49 -6.30
N ILE A 88 1.87 -15.18 -6.41
CA ILE A 88 2.42 -14.45 -7.56
C ILE A 88 2.54 -15.33 -8.81
N GLU A 89 2.85 -16.62 -8.66
CA GLU A 89 2.87 -17.57 -9.77
C GLU A 89 1.48 -17.73 -10.40
N LEU A 90 0.40 -17.69 -9.60
CA LEU A 90 -0.97 -17.71 -10.13
C LEU A 90 -1.23 -16.53 -11.06
N ILE A 91 -0.98 -15.28 -10.61
CA ILE A 91 -1.24 -14.13 -11.48
C ILE A 91 -0.26 -14.08 -12.66
N TYR A 92 0.99 -14.52 -12.48
CA TYR A 92 1.94 -14.65 -13.58
C TYR A 92 1.41 -15.59 -14.68
N THR A 93 0.74 -16.69 -14.33
CA THR A 93 0.15 -17.60 -15.35
C THR A 93 -0.98 -16.96 -16.15
N GLN A 94 -1.66 -15.96 -15.59
CA GLN A 94 -2.71 -15.22 -16.28
C GLN A 94 -2.12 -14.10 -17.14
N LEU A 95 -1.29 -13.23 -16.56
CA LEU A 95 -0.74 -12.06 -17.24
C LEU A 95 0.40 -12.40 -18.22
N GLN A 96 1.08 -13.55 -18.02
CA GLN A 96 2.27 -13.96 -18.77
C GLN A 96 3.42 -12.93 -18.73
N ARG A 97 3.52 -12.17 -17.62
CA ARG A 97 4.56 -11.17 -17.35
C ARG A 97 4.76 -10.99 -15.83
N PRO A 98 5.93 -10.50 -15.38
CA PRO A 98 6.11 -10.14 -13.97
C PRO A 98 5.15 -9.02 -13.56
N VAL A 99 4.79 -9.01 -12.28
CA VAL A 99 4.03 -7.91 -11.66
C VAL A 99 4.95 -7.00 -10.88
N LEU A 100 4.52 -5.76 -10.67
CA LEU A 100 5.16 -4.84 -9.74
C LEU A 100 4.27 -4.77 -8.49
N LEU A 101 4.79 -5.16 -7.32
CA LEU A 101 3.97 -5.19 -6.11
C LEU A 101 3.64 -3.76 -5.66
N TRP A 102 2.35 -3.49 -5.46
CA TRP A 102 1.82 -2.36 -4.71
C TRP A 102 1.30 -2.90 -3.38
N ASP A 103 2.16 -2.98 -2.38
CA ASP A 103 1.81 -3.55 -1.09
C ASP A 103 1.12 -2.50 -0.21
N ASN A 104 -0.17 -2.67 0.06
CA ASN A 104 -0.97 -1.79 0.92
C ASN A 104 -0.70 -2.02 2.42
N TYR A 105 0.57 -2.11 2.79
CA TYR A 105 1.04 -2.05 4.16
C TYR A 105 2.18 -1.03 4.23
N PRO A 106 2.14 -0.03 5.12
CA PRO A 106 1.23 0.14 6.26
C PRO A 106 -0.04 1.00 6.05
N VAL A 107 -0.46 1.36 4.83
CA VAL A 107 -1.57 2.33 4.58
C VAL A 107 -2.74 2.32 5.58
N ASN A 108 -3.18 3.50 6.00
CA ASN A 108 -4.26 3.66 6.99
C ASN A 108 -5.30 4.73 6.59
N ASP A 109 -5.50 4.93 5.30
CA ASP A 109 -6.46 5.89 4.76
C ASP A 109 -7.92 5.43 4.91
N GLY A 110 -8.20 4.12 4.84
CA GLY A 110 -9.57 3.60 4.87
C GLY A 110 -10.31 3.79 6.21
N ALA A 111 -11.65 3.77 6.15
CA ALA A 111 -12.56 3.99 7.29
C ALA A 111 -12.23 3.18 8.55
N VAL A 112 -11.82 1.92 8.38
CA VAL A 112 -11.41 1.06 9.51
C VAL A 112 -9.95 1.25 9.88
N ARG A 113 -9.07 1.42 8.88
CA ARG A 113 -7.62 1.43 9.09
C ARG A 113 -7.11 2.74 9.68
N SER A 114 -7.75 3.87 9.38
CA SER A 114 -7.47 5.19 9.97
C SER A 114 -7.57 5.22 11.50
N ASN A 115 -8.28 4.25 12.09
CA ASN A 115 -8.34 4.06 13.54
C ASN A 115 -7.01 3.58 14.14
N PHE A 116 -5.99 3.21 13.36
CA PHE A 116 -4.75 2.58 13.83
C PHE A 116 -3.49 3.23 13.22
N LEU A 117 -2.37 3.13 13.94
CA LEU A 117 -1.02 3.34 13.40
C LEU A 117 -0.27 2.02 13.37
N TYR A 118 0.18 1.58 12.20
CA TYR A 118 0.89 0.32 12.01
C TYR A 118 2.41 0.55 12.08
N LEU A 119 3.04 0.14 13.18
CA LEU A 119 4.47 0.38 13.45
C LEU A 119 5.30 -0.90 13.34
N ASN A 120 4.66 -2.07 13.37
CA ASN A 120 5.29 -3.35 13.14
C ASN A 120 5.89 -3.41 11.73
N LYS A 121 7.04 -4.07 11.60
CA LYS A 121 7.71 -4.20 10.32
C LYS A 121 6.86 -5.02 9.35
N LEU A 122 6.88 -4.62 8.08
CA LEU A 122 6.41 -5.45 6.97
C LEU A 122 7.00 -6.85 7.12
N SER A 123 6.13 -7.86 7.20
CA SER A 123 6.52 -9.24 7.42
C SER A 123 5.68 -10.16 6.56
N ARG A 124 6.01 -11.46 6.51
CA ARG A 124 5.27 -12.46 5.70
C ARG A 124 5.25 -12.14 4.18
N ARG A 125 6.35 -11.57 3.68
CA ARG A 125 6.62 -11.42 2.25
C ARG A 125 7.83 -12.28 1.90
N GLU A 126 7.76 -13.01 0.79
CA GLU A 126 8.91 -13.73 0.27
C GLU A 126 9.76 -12.83 -0.64
N ALA A 127 11.08 -12.99 -0.61
CA ALA A 127 11.96 -12.34 -1.58
C ALA A 127 11.81 -13.06 -2.94
N LEU A 128 11.05 -12.46 -3.84
CA LEU A 128 10.70 -13.06 -5.12
C LEU A 128 11.68 -12.66 -6.23
N PRO A 129 11.96 -13.57 -7.19
CA PRO A 129 12.90 -13.32 -8.27
C PRO A 129 12.34 -12.33 -9.31
N PRO A 130 13.20 -11.58 -10.03
CA PRO A 130 12.79 -10.58 -11.03
C PRO A 130 11.85 -11.08 -12.13
N ARG A 131 11.89 -12.38 -12.44
CA ARG A 131 10.98 -13.00 -13.42
C ARG A 131 9.51 -13.02 -12.98
N LEU A 132 9.26 -12.95 -11.68
CA LEU A 132 7.91 -12.93 -11.09
C LEU A 132 7.53 -11.53 -10.62
N VAL A 133 8.49 -10.80 -10.04
CA VAL A 133 8.26 -9.46 -9.48
C VAL A 133 9.29 -8.47 -10.03
N SER A 134 8.84 -7.47 -10.79
CA SER A 134 9.71 -6.45 -11.40
C SER A 134 10.06 -5.29 -10.45
N GLY A 135 9.35 -5.19 -9.32
CA GLY A 135 9.57 -4.20 -8.28
C GLY A 135 8.59 -4.37 -7.12
N HIS A 136 8.84 -3.69 -6.01
CA HIS A 136 7.99 -3.74 -4.83
C HIS A 136 7.93 -2.36 -4.17
N LEU A 137 6.75 -1.76 -4.22
CA LEU A 137 6.42 -0.47 -3.62
C LEU A 137 5.44 -0.71 -2.47
N CYS A 138 5.62 0.01 -1.37
CA CYS A 138 4.66 0.00 -0.26
C CYS A 138 3.87 1.30 -0.25
N ASN A 139 2.56 1.19 -0.02
CA ASN A 139 1.69 2.33 0.24
C ASN A 139 1.80 2.71 1.72
N PRO A 140 2.36 3.89 2.07
CA PRO A 140 2.55 4.32 3.46
C PRO A 140 1.22 4.69 4.12
N MET A 141 1.25 4.90 5.44
CA MET A 141 0.17 5.61 6.14
C MET A 141 0.14 7.08 5.73
N ASN A 142 -0.96 7.76 6.05
CA ASN A 142 -1.05 9.22 5.90
C ASN A 142 -0.01 9.96 6.75
N GLN A 143 0.46 9.33 7.83
CA GLN A 143 1.59 9.78 8.63
C GLN A 143 2.90 9.29 7.98
N GLY A 144 3.50 10.17 7.16
CA GLY A 144 4.63 9.83 6.30
C GLY A 144 5.87 9.38 7.07
N LEU A 145 6.27 10.12 8.12
CA LEU A 145 7.42 9.74 8.93
C LEU A 145 7.10 8.53 9.81
N VAL A 146 5.91 8.51 10.42
CA VAL A 146 5.49 7.40 11.30
C VAL A 146 5.27 6.09 10.53
N SER A 147 5.26 6.11 9.20
CA SER A 147 5.30 4.90 8.35
C SER A 147 6.66 4.20 8.30
N LEU A 148 7.76 4.91 8.56
CA LEU A 148 9.13 4.37 8.41
C LEU A 148 9.39 3.11 9.24
N PRO A 149 8.94 2.98 10.51
CA PRO A 149 9.11 1.76 11.29
C PRO A 149 8.53 0.51 10.61
N ALA A 150 7.37 0.64 9.98
CA ALA A 150 6.76 -0.47 9.26
C ALA A 150 7.50 -0.78 7.95
N LEU A 151 7.91 0.25 7.22
CA LEU A 151 8.64 0.12 5.95
C LEU A 151 10.04 -0.49 6.10
N MET A 152 10.61 -0.52 7.31
CA MET A 152 11.88 -1.22 7.58
C MET A 152 11.84 -2.69 7.16
N GLY A 153 10.68 -3.35 7.23
CA GLY A 153 10.55 -4.73 6.79
C GLY A 153 10.81 -4.92 5.30
N LEU A 154 10.51 -3.92 4.47
CA LEU A 154 10.84 -3.94 3.04
C LEU A 154 12.36 -3.84 2.81
N VAL A 155 13.03 -2.99 3.59
CA VAL A 155 14.50 -2.88 3.54
C VAL A 155 15.14 -4.21 3.93
N GLU A 156 14.69 -4.82 5.03
CA GLU A 156 15.20 -6.12 5.49
C GLU A 156 14.96 -7.25 4.48
N LEU A 157 13.83 -7.21 3.77
CA LEU A 157 13.50 -8.19 2.74
C LEU A 157 14.48 -8.19 1.56
N TYR A 158 14.96 -7.01 1.14
CA TYR A 158 15.81 -6.86 -0.05
C TYR A 158 17.28 -6.57 0.24
N GLN A 159 17.61 -6.13 1.46
CA GLN A 159 18.97 -5.78 1.87
C GLN A 159 19.35 -6.57 3.11
N THR A 160 19.94 -7.74 2.90
CA THR A 160 20.40 -8.63 3.97
C THR A 160 21.58 -8.10 4.80
N ASN A 161 22.16 -6.92 4.46
CA ASN A 161 23.47 -6.51 4.98
C ASN A 161 23.74 -4.99 5.10
N ARG A 162 22.72 -4.16 5.37
CA ARG A 162 22.95 -2.74 5.74
C ARG A 162 22.52 -2.46 7.18
N GLY A 163 23.27 -1.54 7.80
CA GLY A 163 23.38 -1.29 9.23
C GLY A 163 22.07 -0.96 9.96
N GLY A 164 22.17 -1.01 11.29
CA GLY A 164 21.03 -1.05 12.22
C GLY A 164 20.03 0.10 12.12
N SER A 165 18.98 0.00 12.94
CA SER A 165 17.85 0.94 13.01
C SER A 165 18.19 2.34 13.54
N GLU A 166 19.46 2.75 13.52
CA GLU A 166 19.94 4.03 14.06
C GLU A 166 19.43 5.21 13.25
N TRP A 167 19.44 5.10 11.91
CA TRP A 167 18.89 6.14 11.02
C TRP A 167 17.39 6.34 11.22
N LEU A 168 16.65 5.28 11.56
CA LEU A 168 15.21 5.35 11.82
C LEU A 168 14.96 6.18 13.08
N GLU A 169 15.75 5.95 14.14
CA GLU A 169 15.64 6.74 15.37
C GLU A 169 15.99 8.21 15.13
N GLU A 170 16.97 8.50 14.27
CA GLU A 170 17.30 9.87 13.86
C GLU A 170 16.16 10.51 13.06
N ALA A 171 15.58 9.80 12.09
CA ALA A 171 14.49 10.31 11.25
C ALA A 171 13.21 10.59 12.04
N ILE A 172 12.88 9.72 13.00
CA ILE A 172 11.71 9.89 13.88
C ILE A 172 11.98 10.90 15.01
N GLY A 173 13.24 11.02 15.44
CA GLY A 173 13.64 11.69 16.67
C GLY A 173 13.65 10.73 17.86
N ARG A 174 14.74 10.72 18.63
CA ARG A 174 14.99 9.74 19.70
C ARG A 174 13.88 9.64 20.75
N GLU A 175 13.36 10.79 21.19
CA GLU A 175 12.33 10.86 22.22
C GLU A 175 10.98 10.36 21.69
N THR A 176 10.60 10.84 20.50
CA THR A 176 9.41 10.38 19.77
C THR A 176 9.46 8.89 19.49
N TRP A 177 10.61 8.36 19.06
CA TRP A 177 10.79 6.93 18.82
C TRP A 177 10.62 6.11 20.10
N ARG A 178 11.16 6.59 21.23
CA ARG A 178 10.97 5.93 22.53
C ARG A 178 9.49 5.89 22.92
N GLN A 179 8.78 7.00 22.74
CA GLN A 179 7.35 7.10 23.07
C GLN A 179 6.50 6.20 22.14
N LEU A 180 6.73 6.25 20.82
CA LEU A 180 6.08 5.38 19.83
C LEU A 180 6.23 3.89 20.17
N ARG A 181 7.42 3.49 20.64
CA ARG A 181 7.65 2.10 21.07
C ARG A 181 6.87 1.72 22.32
N ALA A 182 6.67 2.65 23.25
CA ALA A 182 5.89 2.41 24.46
C ALA A 182 4.39 2.32 24.14
N ASP A 183 3.90 3.14 23.21
CA ASP A 183 2.48 3.20 22.88
C ASP A 183 2.04 2.25 21.75
N ARG A 184 3.00 1.58 21.09
CA ARG A 184 2.76 0.71 19.92
C ARG A 184 1.56 -0.21 20.08
N GLN A 185 1.46 -0.92 21.20
CA GLN A 185 0.39 -1.87 21.41
C GLN A 185 -0.98 -1.17 21.41
N ALA A 186 -1.08 0.00 22.05
CA ALA A 186 -2.31 0.78 22.04
C ALA A 186 -2.66 1.25 20.63
N PHE A 187 -1.68 1.67 19.84
CA PHE A 187 -1.91 2.17 18.49
C PHE A 187 -2.27 1.09 17.46
N GLU A 188 -1.71 -0.11 17.59
CA GLU A 188 -1.96 -1.22 16.65
C GLU A 188 -3.15 -2.09 17.03
N GLU A 189 -3.42 -2.28 18.33
CA GLU A 189 -4.44 -3.23 18.78
C GLU A 189 -5.72 -2.55 19.27
N LEU A 190 -5.61 -1.43 19.99
CA LEU A 190 -6.77 -0.70 20.51
C LEU A 190 -7.27 0.34 19.50
N GLY A 191 -6.34 1.06 18.88
CA GLY A 191 -6.63 2.20 18.01
C GLY A 191 -7.35 3.35 18.73
N LEU A 192 -7.74 4.39 18.00
CA LEU A 192 -8.40 5.58 18.56
C LEU A 192 -9.66 5.22 19.35
N THR A 193 -10.51 4.37 18.76
CA THR A 193 -11.78 3.95 19.35
C THR A 193 -11.56 3.14 20.64
N GLY A 194 -10.60 2.20 20.66
CA GLY A 194 -10.33 1.36 21.82
C GLY A 194 -9.58 2.09 22.94
N MET A 195 -8.77 3.10 22.61
CA MET A 195 -8.14 3.96 23.61
C MET A 195 -9.14 4.89 24.30
N GLY A 196 -10.16 5.35 23.56
CA GLY A 196 -11.16 6.29 24.06
C GLY A 196 -10.64 7.72 24.16
N ARG A 197 -11.58 8.68 24.14
CA ARG A 197 -11.25 10.11 23.96
C ARG A 197 -10.27 10.67 24.99
N ASN A 198 -10.48 10.38 26.27
CA ASN A 198 -9.61 10.89 27.34
C ASN A 198 -8.15 10.45 27.15
N ARG A 199 -7.93 9.17 26.82
CA ARG A 199 -6.58 8.66 26.59
C ARG A 199 -5.96 9.22 25.31
N CYS A 200 -6.75 9.40 24.25
CA CYS A 200 -6.29 10.05 23.04
C CYS A 200 -5.85 11.50 23.32
N ASP A 201 -6.63 12.27 24.09
CA ASP A 201 -6.31 13.66 24.43
C ASP A 201 -5.04 13.75 25.31
N GLU A 202 -4.87 12.84 26.28
CA GLU A 202 -3.67 12.75 27.12
C GLU A 202 -2.41 12.42 26.28
N LEU A 203 -2.51 11.44 25.39
CA LEU A 203 -1.42 11.07 24.50
C LEU A 203 -1.12 12.20 23.51
N ALA A 204 -2.14 12.85 22.95
CA ALA A 204 -1.95 13.97 22.01
C ALA A 204 -1.13 15.09 22.66
N GLN A 205 -1.44 15.47 23.90
CA GLN A 205 -0.66 16.46 24.66
C GLN A 205 0.79 15.99 24.89
N CYS A 206 0.99 14.71 25.20
CA CYS A 206 2.32 14.13 25.35
C CYS A 206 3.12 14.26 24.05
N TYR A 207 2.56 13.82 22.91
CA TYR A 207 3.23 13.92 21.60
C TYR A 207 3.43 15.37 21.14
N ARG A 208 2.50 16.29 21.42
CA ARG A 208 2.68 17.74 21.14
C ARG A 208 3.87 18.34 21.90
N SER A 209 4.22 17.79 23.06
CA SER A 209 5.38 18.23 23.85
C SER A 209 6.72 17.71 23.34
N LEU A 210 6.70 16.65 22.52
CA LEU A 210 7.90 16.05 21.93
C LEU A 210 8.36 16.83 20.69
N PRO A 211 9.68 16.89 20.42
CA PRO A 211 10.20 17.62 19.28
C PRO A 211 9.99 16.86 17.97
N GLY A 212 9.86 17.65 16.89
CA GLY A 212 10.00 17.16 15.53
C GLY A 212 8.69 16.79 14.82
N PRO A 213 8.75 16.60 13.49
CA PRO A 213 7.57 16.39 12.66
C PRO A 213 6.85 15.07 12.94
N ALA A 214 7.57 13.98 13.26
CA ALA A 214 6.93 12.68 13.52
C ALA A 214 6.02 12.72 14.77
N ALA A 215 6.40 13.48 15.80
CA ALA A 215 5.55 13.64 16.98
C ALA A 215 4.26 14.40 16.66
N ARG A 216 4.32 15.38 15.75
CA ARG A 216 3.15 16.12 15.28
C ARG A 216 2.19 15.22 14.50
N GLU A 217 2.70 14.37 13.61
CA GLU A 217 1.86 13.40 12.87
C GLU A 217 1.07 12.49 13.83
N VAL A 218 1.69 12.01 14.92
CA VAL A 218 1.00 11.19 15.93
C VAL A 218 -0.04 11.99 16.70
N ALA A 219 0.31 13.21 17.13
CA ALA A 219 -0.62 14.07 17.86
C ALA A 219 -1.86 14.42 17.03
N GLU A 220 -1.67 14.80 15.76
CA GLU A 220 -2.75 15.12 14.83
C GLU A 220 -3.65 13.90 14.56
N TRP A 221 -3.07 12.69 14.49
CA TRP A 221 -3.85 11.45 14.40
C TRP A 221 -4.69 11.19 15.65
N LEU A 222 -4.12 11.39 16.84
CA LEU A 222 -4.83 11.25 18.12
C LEU A 222 -5.96 12.30 18.27
N GLU A 223 -5.78 13.49 17.69
CA GLU A 223 -6.76 14.58 17.67
C GLU A 223 -7.87 14.38 16.62
N GLY A 224 -7.68 13.44 15.69
CA GLY A 224 -8.67 13.06 14.67
C GLY A 224 -8.50 13.75 13.31
N GLU A 225 -7.40 14.46 13.08
CA GLU A 225 -7.11 15.19 11.83
C GLU A 225 -6.92 14.25 10.62
N TYR A 226 -6.69 12.96 10.86
CA TYR A 226 -6.54 11.93 9.83
C TYR A 226 -7.75 11.01 9.71
N SER A 227 -8.91 11.45 10.20
CA SER A 227 -10.15 10.68 10.06
C SER A 227 -10.45 10.44 8.58
N PHE A 228 -10.91 9.23 8.27
CA PHE A 228 -11.39 8.91 6.93
C PHE A 228 -12.51 9.88 6.53
N ASP A 229 -12.32 10.55 5.39
CA ASP A 229 -13.35 11.37 4.77
C ASP A 229 -14.10 10.53 3.71
N PRO A 230 -15.39 10.22 3.92
CA PRO A 230 -16.20 9.51 2.93
C PRO A 230 -16.27 10.22 1.57
N ALA A 231 -16.06 11.54 1.52
CA ALA A 231 -15.99 12.28 0.27
C ALA A 231 -14.79 11.86 -0.60
N CYS A 232 -13.79 11.16 -0.04
CA CYS A 232 -12.68 10.60 -0.81
C CYS A 232 -13.04 9.32 -1.58
N LEU A 233 -14.21 8.70 -1.35
CA LEU A 233 -14.62 7.48 -2.04
C LEU A 233 -15.55 7.69 -3.25
N THR A 234 -16.06 8.90 -3.49
CA THR A 234 -16.97 9.19 -4.62
C THR A 234 -17.00 10.67 -4.96
N ASP A 235 -16.75 10.98 -6.24
CA ASP A 235 -17.83 11.40 -7.15
C ASP A 235 -17.99 10.33 -8.24
#